data_AF-A0A968Z5C3-F1
#
_entry.id   AF-A0A968Z5C3-F1
#
_cell.length_a   1.000
_cell.length_b   1.000
_cell.length_c   1.000
_cell.angle_alpha   90.00
_cell.angle_beta   90.00
_cell.angle_gamma   90.00
#
_symmetry.space_group_name_H-M   'P 1'
#
loop_
_entity.id
_entity.type
_entity.pdbx_description
1 polymer ?
#
loop_
_entity_poly.entity_id
_entity_poly.type
_entity_poly.pdbx_seq_one_letter_code
_entity_poly.pdbx_strand_id
1 'polypeptide(L)' 'MAEGANNLVLIGRRQASERARETLKQLENTGINLRIIQADVSNYRDMEAVFEQIARMPMLKGIVHAAGWQAIAR' A
#
# COMPACT_ATOMS: atom_id res chain seq x y z
N MET A 1 10.01 8.82 19.73
CA MET A 1 9.09 9.16 18.62
C MET A 1 9.19 8.01 17.62
N ALA A 2 8.13 7.59 16.94
CA ALA A 2 8.28 6.55 15.92
C ALA A 2 9.15 7.11 14.78
N GLU A 3 10.39 6.64 14.65
CA GLU A 3 11.36 7.07 13.63
C GLU A 3 11.05 6.46 12.25
N GLY A 4 9.76 6.31 11.92
CA GLY A 4 9.26 5.53 10.80
C GLY A 4 8.47 6.34 9.78
N ALA A 5 7.87 5.63 8.81
CA ALA A 5 7.06 6.25 7.75
C ALA A 5 5.72 6.77 8.29
N ASN A 6 5.53 8.09 8.24
CA ASN A 6 4.26 8.75 8.64
C ASN A 6 3.22 8.81 7.50
N ASN A 7 3.64 8.56 6.26
CA ASN A 7 2.76 8.50 5.09
C ASN A 7 3.01 7.17 4.38
N LEU A 8 1.99 6.31 4.29
CA LEU A 8 2.12 4.97 3.75
C LEU A 8 1.07 4.73 2.65
N VAL A 9 1.53 4.23 1.51
CA VAL A 9 0.67 3.76 0.42
C VAL A 9 0.79 2.24 0.34
N LEU A 10 -0.32 1.53 0.53
CA LEU A 10 -0.39 0.08 0.40
C LEU A 10 -1.13 -0.28 -0.87
N ILE A 11 -0.52 -1.14 -1.69
CA ILE A 11 -1.03 -1.54 -3.01
C ILE A 11 -1.28 -3.03 -3.03
N GLY A 12 -2.42 -3.45 -3.58
CA GLY A 12 -2.71 -4.86 -3.82
C GLY A 12 -3.85 -5.04 -4.81
N ARG A 13 -3.93 -6.23 -5.42
CA ARG A 13 -4.94 -6.53 -6.45
C ARG A 13 -6.38 -6.64 -5.91
N ARG A 14 -6.52 -6.86 -4.61
CA ARG A 14 -7.81 -7.10 -3.93
C ARG A 14 -7.99 -6.09 -2.81
N GLN A 15 -9.24 -5.83 -2.46
CA GLN A 15 -9.56 -5.10 -1.23
C GLN A 15 -9.01 -5.82 0.00
N ALA A 16 -8.70 -5.04 1.04
CA ALA A 16 -8.30 -5.59 2.33
C ALA A 16 -9.42 -6.49 2.90
N SER A 17 -9.03 -7.69 3.36
CA SER A 17 -9.92 -8.56 4.15
C SER A 17 -10.27 -7.91 5.49
N GLU A 18 -11.28 -8.41 6.18
CA GLU A 18 -11.66 -7.90 7.52
C GLU A 18 -10.49 -7.93 8.50
N ARG A 19 -9.77 -9.06 8.57
CA ARG A 19 -8.55 -9.18 9.38
C ARG A 19 -7.50 -8.13 9.01
N ALA A 20 -7.29 -7.87 7.72
CA ALA A 20 -6.35 -6.85 7.29
C ALA A 20 -6.83 -5.45 7.71
N ARG A 21 -8.14 -5.16 7.59
CA ARG A 21 -8.73 -3.87 8.00
C ARG A 21 -8.52 -3.59 9.50
N GLU A 22 -8.54 -4.60 10.35
CA GLU A 22 -8.22 -4.45 11.78
C GLU A 22 -6.79 -3.96 11.99
N THR A 23 -5.80 -4.59 11.34
CA THR A 23 -4.40 -4.15 11.40
C THR A 23 -4.22 -2.74 10.83
N LEU A 24 -4.91 -2.42 9.73
CA LEU A 24 -4.84 -1.10 9.10
C LEU A 24 -5.39 -0.01 10.01
N LYS A 25 -6.51 -0.27 10.70
CA LYS A 25 -7.08 0.64 11.69
C LYS A 25 -6.15 0.87 12.88
N GLN A 26 -5.46 -0.18 13.34
CA GLN A 26 -4.45 -0.04 14.39
C GLN A 26 -3.30 0.87 13.94
N LEU A 27 -2.82 0.73 12.70
CA LEU A 27 -1.79 1.60 12.13
C LEU A 27 -2.25 3.06 12.01
N GLU A 28 -3.46 3.30 11.51
CA GLU A 28 -4.04 4.65 11.45
C GLU A 28 -4.15 5.31 12.83
N ASN A 29 -4.53 4.55 13.86
CA ASN A 29 -4.59 5.04 15.24
C ASN A 29 -3.23 5.46 15.83
N THR A 30 -2.11 5.03 15.22
CA THR A 30 -0.77 5.51 15.61
C THR A 30 -0.41 6.87 15.01
N GLY A 31 -1.30 7.48 14.23
CA GLY A 31 -1.07 8.76 13.55
C GLY A 31 -0.45 8.64 12.16
N ILE A 32 -0.37 7.42 11.61
CA ILE A 32 0.09 7.19 10.24
C ILE A 32 -1.01 7.59 9.26
N ASN A 33 -0.67 8.40 8.26
CA ASN A 33 -1.53 8.69 7.13
C ASN A 33 -1.46 7.54 6.10
N LEU A 34 -2.49 6.71 6.08
CA LEU A 34 -2.53 5.49 5.27
C LEU A 34 -3.42 5.68 4.03
N ARG A 35 -2.93 5.21 2.87
CA ARG A 35 -3.72 5.12 1.64
C ARG A 35 -3.66 3.72 1.08
N ILE A 36 -4.82 3.10 0.89
CA ILE A 36 -4.94 1.77 0.29
C ILE A 36 -5.42 1.94 -1.15
N ILE A 37 -4.64 1.45 -2.10
CA ILE A 37 -4.96 1.53 -3.53
C ILE A 37 -5.08 0.13 -4.08
N GLN A 38 -6.23 -0.17 -4.69
CA GLN A 38 -6.40 -1.41 -5.42
C GLN A 38 -5.79 -1.26 -6.81
N ALA A 39 -4.73 -2.02 -7.10
CA ALA A 39 -4.02 -2.00 -8.37
C ALA A 39 -3.21 -3.28 -8.57
N ASP A 40 -2.95 -3.66 -9.82
CA ASP A 40 -1.97 -4.68 -10.15
C ASP A 40 -0.61 -4.04 -10.46
N VAL A 41 0.40 -4.35 -9.65
CA VAL A 41 1.76 -3.81 -9.81
C VAL A 41 2.45 -4.25 -11.10
N SER A 42 1.94 -5.30 -11.77
CA SER A 42 2.41 -5.73 -13.09
C SER A 42 1.77 -4.96 -14.25
N ASN A 43 0.70 -4.19 -13.98
CA ASN A 43 0.01 -3.38 -14.99
C ASN A 43 0.52 -1.93 -14.97
N TYR A 44 1.08 -1.49 -16.09
CA TYR A 44 1.63 -0.13 -16.23
C TYR A 44 0.59 0.98 -16.00
N ARG A 45 -0.62 0.82 -16.55
CA ARG A 45 -1.68 1.84 -16.43
C ARG A 45 -2.19 1.97 -15.00
N ASP A 46 -2.29 0.85 -14.30
CA ASP A 46 -2.63 0.87 -12.87
C ASP A 46 -1.56 1.64 -12.08
N MET A 47 -0.28 1.41 -12.39
CA MET A 47 0.82 2.11 -11.73
C MET A 47 0.88 3.60 -12.08
N GLU A 48 0.60 3.98 -13.33
CA GLU A 48 0.46 5.39 -13.72
C GLU A 48 -0.58 6.11 -12.85
N ALA A 49 -1.79 5.55 -12.73
CA ALA A 49 -2.85 6.09 -11.89
C ALA A 49 -2.50 6.12 -10.39
N VAL A 50 -1.72 5.14 -9.91
CA VAL A 50 -1.17 5.14 -8.54
C VAL A 50 -0.19 6.31 -8.36
N PHE A 51 0.75 6.50 -9.29
CA PHE A 51 1.75 7.57 -9.18
C PHE A 51 1.14 8.97 -9.30
N GLU A 52 0.06 9.15 -10.07
CA GLU A 52 -0.73 10.40 -10.07
C GLU A 52 -1.39 10.70 -8.71
N GLN A 53 -1.76 9.67 -7.94
CA GLN A 53 -2.25 9.84 -6.57
C GLN A 53 -1.11 10.15 -5.60
N ILE A 54 0.05 9.49 -5.75
CA ILE A 54 1.25 9.72 -4.93
C ILE A 54 1.81 11.13 -5.14
N ALA A 55 1.72 11.67 -6.36
CA ALA A 55 2.19 13.03 -6.67
C ALA A 55 1.48 14.13 -5.84
N ARG A 56 0.31 13.82 -5.25
CA ARG A 56 -0.46 14.71 -4.37
C ARG A 56 -0.15 14.51 -2.88
N MET A 57 0.81 13.65 -2.55
CA MET A 57 1.24 13.31 -1.19
C MET A 57 2.65 13.83 -0.92
N PRO A 58 3.15 13.80 0.33
CA PRO A 58 4.56 14.08 0.62
C PRO A 58 5.50 13.21 -0.23
N MET A 59 6.69 13.74 -0.55
CA MET A 59 7.66 13.11 -1.44
C MET A 59 7.90 11.63 -1.10
N LEU A 60 7.77 10.75 -2.09
CA LEU A 60 8.08 9.33 -1.97
C LEU A 60 9.55 9.15 -1.55
N LYS A 61 9.78 8.51 -0.40
CA LYS A 61 11.12 8.28 0.15
C LYS A 61 11.65 6.87 -0.07
N GLY A 62 10.79 5.92 -0.45
CA GLY A 62 11.20 4.53 -0.68
C GLY A 62 10.04 3.66 -1.15
N ILE A 63 10.37 2.54 -1.79
CA ILE A 63 9.43 1.54 -2.26
C ILE A 63 9.84 0.19 -1.67
N VAL A 64 8.89 -0.53 -1.06
CA VAL A 64 9.06 -1.92 -0.65
C VAL A 64 8.22 -2.80 -1.58
N HIS A 65 8.86 -3.51 -2.51
CA HIS A 65 8.17 -4.40 -3.44
C HIS A 65 7.94 -5.78 -2.80
N ALA A 66 6.92 -5.89 -1.96
CA ALA A 66 6.53 -7.13 -1.28
C ALA A 66 5.40 -7.88 -1.99
N ALA A 67 5.04 -7.46 -3.21
CA ALA A 67 4.03 -8.15 -4.00
C ALA A 67 4.56 -9.52 -4.43
N GLY A 68 3.70 -10.53 -4.30
CA GLY A 68 4.06 -11.90 -4.66
C GLY A 68 2.82 -12.77 -4.78
N TRP A 69 3.01 -13.90 -5.43
CA TRP A 69 2.04 -14.97 -5.49
C TRP A 69 2.79 -16.29 -5.33
N GLN A 70 2.15 -17.25 -4.68
CA GLN A 70 2.65 -18.63 -4.62
C GLN A 70 1.82 -19.47 -5.56
N ALA A 71 2.46 -20.10 -6.55
CA ALA A 71 1.82 -21.19 -7.28
C ALA A 71 1.74 -22.39 -6.33
N ILE A 72 0.55 -22.98 -6.19
CA ILE A 72 0.42 -24.27 -5.50
C ILE A 72 1.16 -25.29 -6.36
N ALA A 73 2.27 -25.81 -5.85
CA ALA A 73 2.91 -26.98 -6.44
C ALA A 73 1.92 -28.16 -6.32
N ARG A 74 1.60 -28.77 -7.45
CA ARG A 74 0.86 -30.04 -7.48
C ARG A 74 1.78 -31.18 -7.07
#